data_AF-A0A976G4V1-F1
#
_entry.id   AF-A0A976G4V1-F1
#
_cell.length_a   1.000
_cell.length_b   1.000
_cell.length_c   1.000
_cell.angle_alpha   90.00
_cell.angle_beta   90.00
_cell.angle_gamma   90.00
#
_symmetry.space_group_name_H-M   'P 1'
#
loop_
_entity.id
_entity.type
_entity.pdbx_description
1 polymer ?
#
loop_
_entity_poly.entity_id
_entity_poly.type
_entity_poly.pdbx_seq_one_letter_code
_entity_poly.pdbx_strand_id
1 'polypeptide(L)'
;MASTTGFYDWMLCGERVFQTFAPMYPLLNEKRYAAGPVSFETFPHAITCSLLGREVASAKLKRVQRRKLLEDVGIHTSSLASIDSVDAALCALTAEFLLEGRTRTYGDAHGGYIFVPDAGSW
;
A
#
# COMPACT_ATOMS: atom_id res chain seq x y z
N MET A 1 20.67 15.34 16.38
CA MET A 1 20.13 14.71 17.60
C MET A 1 18.66 14.46 17.34
N ALA A 2 18.23 13.18 17.35
CA ALA A 2 16.82 12.82 17.18
C ALA A 2 16.00 13.35 18.37
N SER A 3 14.74 13.71 18.11
CA SER A 3 13.82 14.28 19.10
C SER A 3 13.74 13.42 20.36
N THR A 4 13.88 14.02 21.54
CA THR A 4 13.70 13.39 22.86
C THR A 4 12.23 13.16 23.23
N THR A 5 11.31 13.51 22.34
CA THR A 5 9.89 13.21 22.45
C THR A 5 9.59 12.01 21.57
N GLY A 6 8.91 10.97 22.10
CA GLY A 6 8.55 9.72 21.41
C GLY A 6 7.60 9.89 20.20
N PHE A 7 7.65 11.03 19.52
CA PHE A 7 6.90 11.38 18.32
C PHE A 7 7.08 10.35 17.20
N TYR A 8 8.22 9.66 17.13
CA TYR A 8 8.49 8.62 16.13
C TYR A 8 8.24 7.20 16.63
N ASP A 9 7.76 7.02 17.87
CA ASP A 9 7.60 5.68 18.46
C ASP A 9 6.61 4.82 17.66
N TRP A 10 5.59 5.43 17.06
CA TRP A 10 4.64 4.73 16.18
C TRP A 10 5.34 4.11 14.97
N MET A 11 6.33 4.80 14.40
CA MET A 11 7.11 4.33 13.25
C MET A 11 8.01 3.17 13.66
N LEU A 12 8.72 3.29 14.79
CA LEU A 12 9.58 2.23 15.33
C LEU A 12 8.77 1.00 15.77
N CYS A 13 7.53 1.18 16.26
CA CYS A 13 6.59 0.08 16.48
C CYS A 13 6.27 -0.65 15.17
N GLY A 14 5.98 0.10 14.10
CA GLY A 14 5.74 -0.47 12.77
C GLY A 14 6.95 -1.25 12.25
N GLU A 15 8.15 -0.67 12.33
CA GLU A 15 9.40 -1.33 11.94
C GLU A 15 9.61 -2.66 12.66
N ARG A 16 9.37 -2.72 13.98
CA ARG A 16 9.51 -3.96 14.76
C ARG A 16 8.56 -5.07 14.28
N VAL A 17 7.35 -4.71 13.86
CA VAL A 17 6.42 -5.69 13.25
C VAL A 17 7.03 -6.25 11.96
N PHE A 18 7.51 -5.40 11.07
CA PHE A 18 8.15 -5.85 9.82
C PHE A 18 9.39 -6.72 10.08
N GLN A 19 10.27 -6.33 11.00
CA GLN A 19 11.44 -7.12 11.38
C GLN A 19 11.05 -8.50 11.93
N THR A 20 9.96 -8.58 12.71
CA THR A 20 9.46 -9.85 13.27
C THR A 20 8.99 -10.81 12.17
N PHE A 21 8.36 -10.29 11.12
CA PHE A 21 7.85 -11.11 10.01
C PHE A 21 8.85 -11.33 8.88
N ALA A 22 9.95 -10.57 8.81
CA ALA A 22 10.94 -10.62 7.73
C ALA A 22 11.50 -12.04 7.42
N PRO A 23 11.72 -12.94 8.39
CA PRO A 23 12.17 -14.31 8.08
C PRO A 23 11.16 -15.13 7.27
N MET A 24 9.86 -14.82 7.37
CA MET A 24 8.78 -15.52 6.67
C MET A 24 8.25 -14.74 5.46
N TYR A 25 8.33 -13.42 5.51
CA TYR A 25 7.88 -12.49 4.48
C TYR A 25 9.00 -11.48 4.16
N PRO A 26 10.10 -11.90 3.51
CA PRO A 26 11.19 -11.00 3.16
C PRO A 26 10.69 -9.84 2.29
N LEU A 27 11.35 -8.68 2.42
CA LEU A 27 11.03 -7.52 1.59
C LEU A 27 11.32 -7.82 0.12
N LEU A 28 10.35 -7.55 -0.75
CA LEU A 28 10.49 -7.64 -2.20
C LEU A 28 11.41 -6.52 -2.70
N ASN A 29 12.69 -6.87 -2.84
CA ASN A 29 13.74 -5.97 -3.32
C ASN A 29 13.96 -6.03 -4.84
N GLU A 30 13.02 -6.62 -5.58
CA GLU A 30 13.08 -6.76 -7.03
C GLU A 30 11.94 -5.97 -7.68
N LYS A 31 12.13 -5.49 -8.91
CA LYS A 31 11.12 -4.68 -9.62
C LYS A 31 9.81 -5.43 -9.90
N ARG A 32 9.86 -6.77 -9.87
CA ARG A 32 8.75 -7.66 -10.21
C ARG A 32 8.62 -8.74 -9.16
N TYR A 33 7.39 -9.01 -8.76
CA TYR A 33 7.08 -10.20 -7.98
C TYR A 33 7.34 -11.46 -8.83
N ALA A 34 8.01 -12.44 -8.25
CA ALA A 34 8.30 -13.72 -8.92
C ALA A 34 7.47 -14.85 -8.33
N ALA A 35 7.64 -15.14 -7.04
CA ALA A 35 6.90 -16.17 -6.31
C ALA A 35 7.16 -16.05 -4.80
N GLY A 36 6.41 -16.84 -4.02
CA GLY A 36 6.62 -17.03 -2.59
C GLY A 36 6.06 -15.91 -1.71
N PRO A 37 6.14 -16.08 -0.38
CA PRO A 37 5.73 -15.05 0.57
C PRO A 37 6.72 -13.90 0.57
N VAL A 38 6.22 -12.68 0.41
CA VAL A 38 7.02 -11.45 0.50
C VAL A 38 6.22 -10.36 1.21
N SER A 39 6.93 -9.39 1.78
CA SER A 39 6.39 -8.07 2.09
C SER A 39 6.80 -7.10 0.99
N PHE A 40 6.02 -6.05 0.76
CA PHE A 40 6.34 -5.03 -0.24
C PHE A 40 5.83 -3.67 0.22
N GLU A 41 6.43 -2.60 -0.29
CA GLU A 41 6.00 -1.25 0.03
C GLU A 41 4.89 -0.78 -0.93
N THR A 42 3.87 -0.14 -0.38
CA THR A 42 2.81 0.53 -1.13
C THR A 42 2.24 1.66 -0.28
N PHE A 43 1.46 2.57 -0.88
CA PHE A 43 0.81 3.63 -0.10
C PHE A 43 -0.58 4.03 -0.62
N PRO A 44 -1.57 4.22 0.28
CA PRO A 44 -2.97 4.43 -0.08
C PRO A 44 -3.24 5.58 -1.05
N HIS A 45 -2.44 6.65 -1.01
CA HIS A 45 -2.66 7.79 -1.91
C HIS A 45 -2.32 7.46 -3.37
N ALA A 46 -1.18 6.84 -3.67
CA ALA A 46 -0.85 6.42 -5.04
C ALA A 46 -1.81 5.34 -5.55
N ILE A 47 -2.21 4.40 -4.69
CA ILE A 47 -3.24 3.41 -5.03
C ILE A 47 -4.51 4.14 -5.50
N THR A 48 -4.95 5.14 -4.73
CA THR A 48 -6.15 5.94 -5.06
C THR A 48 -5.96 6.69 -6.38
N CYS A 49 -4.82 7.35 -6.59
CA CYS A 49 -4.50 8.06 -7.83
C CYS A 49 -4.55 7.11 -9.04
N SER A 50 -3.89 5.96 -8.93
CA SER A 50 -3.81 4.99 -10.03
C SER A 50 -5.18 4.38 -10.36
N LEU A 51 -5.95 3.94 -9.37
CA LEU A 51 -7.25 3.30 -9.60
C LEU A 51 -8.34 4.29 -10.06
N LEU A 52 -8.24 5.57 -9.68
CA LEU A 52 -9.06 6.63 -10.29
C LEU A 52 -8.52 7.08 -11.66
N GLY A 53 -7.30 6.65 -11.99
CA GLY A 53 -6.40 7.13 -13.02
C GLY A 53 -6.29 8.66 -13.10
N ARG A 54 -6.21 9.31 -11.94
CA ARG A 54 -5.96 10.75 -11.84
C ARG A 54 -4.58 10.98 -11.29
N GLU A 55 -3.93 12.05 -11.75
CA GLU A 55 -2.63 12.46 -11.20
C GLU A 55 -2.72 12.73 -9.69
N VAL A 56 -3.80 13.41 -9.27
CA VAL A 56 -4.02 13.77 -7.86
C VAL A 56 -5.44 13.40 -7.42
N ALA A 57 -5.53 12.51 -6.43
CA ALA A 57 -6.76 12.23 -5.71
C ALA A 57 -7.10 13.35 -4.72
N SER A 58 -8.39 13.53 -4.42
CA SER A 58 -8.84 14.61 -3.55
C SER A 58 -8.61 14.26 -2.08
N ALA A 59 -7.71 14.99 -1.42
CA ALA A 59 -7.49 14.83 0.01
C ALA A 59 -8.78 15.05 0.84
N LYS A 60 -9.65 15.98 0.41
CA LYS A 60 -10.94 16.26 1.05
C LYS A 60 -11.91 15.08 0.95
N LEU A 61 -11.84 14.31 -0.14
CA LEU A 61 -12.73 13.19 -0.41
C LEU A 61 -12.08 11.83 -0.12
N LYS A 62 -10.90 11.79 0.52
CA LYS A 62 -10.10 10.56 0.69
C LYS A 62 -10.91 9.38 1.22
N ARG A 63 -11.77 9.59 2.22
CA ARG A 63 -12.57 8.51 2.82
C ARG A 63 -13.62 7.97 1.85
N VAL A 64 -14.28 8.85 1.10
CA VAL A 64 -15.32 8.49 0.12
C VAL A 64 -14.68 7.80 -1.10
N GLN A 65 -13.62 8.39 -1.65
CA GLN A 65 -12.92 7.86 -2.82
C GLN A 65 -12.38 6.45 -2.56
N ARG A 66 -11.69 6.24 -1.43
CA ARG A 66 -11.07 4.95 -1.12
C ARG A 66 -12.08 3.85 -0.85
N ARG A 67 -13.19 4.15 -0.18
CA ARG A 67 -14.29 3.19 0.00
C ARG A 67 -14.93 2.81 -1.32
N LYS A 68 -15.24 3.82 -2.15
CA LYS A 68 -15.80 3.57 -3.47
C LYS A 68 -14.92 2.65 -4.30
N LEU A 69 -13.59 2.86 -4.29
CA LEU A 69 -12.65 1.98 -5.00
C LEU A 69 -12.72 0.52 -4.52
N LEU A 70 -12.80 0.30 -3.19
CA LEU A 70 -12.97 -1.04 -2.62
C LEU A 70 -14.33 -1.64 -3.00
N GLU A 71 -15.41 -0.86 -2.94
CA GLU A 71 -16.77 -1.30 -3.25
C GLU A 71 -16.94 -1.61 -4.74
N ASP A 72 -16.32 -0.83 -5.63
CA ASP A 72 -16.34 -1.03 -7.08
C ASP A 72 -15.70 -2.38 -7.49
N VAL A 73 -14.81 -2.94 -6.65
CA VAL A 73 -14.24 -4.30 -6.81
C VAL A 73 -14.92 -5.35 -5.93
N GLY A 74 -16.06 -5.03 -5.32
CA GLY A 74 -16.86 -5.97 -4.54
C GLY A 74 -16.45 -6.15 -3.07
N ILE A 75 -15.53 -5.34 -2.53
CA ILE A 75 -15.14 -5.39 -1.12
C ILE A 75 -16.11 -4.56 -0.29
N HIS A 76 -16.85 -5.21 0.61
CA HIS A 76 -17.76 -4.53 1.53
C HIS A 76 -17.00 -3.71 2.58
N THR A 77 -17.26 -2.40 2.66
CA THR A 77 -16.52 -1.50 3.56
C THR A 77 -17.23 -1.19 4.88
N SER A 78 -18.44 -1.73 5.10
CA SER A 78 -19.28 -1.41 6.27
C SER A 78 -18.62 -1.72 7.61
N SER A 79 -17.75 -2.74 7.67
CA SER A 79 -16.99 -3.13 8.87
C SER A 79 -15.72 -2.31 9.10
N LEU A 80 -15.24 -1.56 8.10
CA LEU A 80 -14.01 -0.77 8.20
C LEU A 80 -14.31 0.53 8.95
N ALA A 81 -14.16 0.57 10.28
CA ALA A 81 -14.60 1.73 11.06
C ALA A 81 -13.75 3.01 10.82
N SER A 82 -12.44 2.85 10.67
CA SER A 82 -11.48 3.97 10.57
C SER A 82 -10.95 4.18 9.15
N ILE A 83 -10.26 5.30 8.93
CA ILE A 83 -9.52 5.52 7.68
C ILE A 83 -8.35 4.55 7.57
N ASP A 84 -7.69 4.22 8.68
CA ASP A 84 -6.56 3.28 8.68
C ASP A 84 -7.00 1.88 8.24
N SER A 85 -8.21 1.43 8.65
CA SER A 85 -8.77 0.16 8.18
C SER A 85 -9.10 0.19 6.67
N VAL A 86 -9.55 1.32 6.15
CA VAL A 86 -9.81 1.50 4.70
C VAL A 86 -8.49 1.52 3.92
N ASP A 87 -7.47 2.18 4.46
CA ASP A 87 -6.14 2.28 3.87
C ASP A 87 -5.45 0.91 3.86
N ALA A 88 -5.54 0.15 4.96
CA ALA A 88 -5.05 -1.22 5.03
C ALA A 88 -5.76 -2.14 4.01
N ALA A 89 -7.07 -1.99 3.82
CA ALA A 89 -7.82 -2.74 2.82
C ALA A 89 -7.38 -2.40 1.38
N LEU A 90 -7.06 -1.13 1.10
CA LEU A 90 -6.47 -0.76 -0.20
C LEU A 90 -5.08 -1.34 -0.40
N CYS A 91 -4.24 -1.34 0.63
CA CYS A 91 -2.93 -2.00 0.56
C CYS A 91 -3.07 -3.51 0.31
N ALA A 92 -4.04 -4.16 0.94
CA ALA A 92 -4.36 -5.56 0.70
C ALA A 92 -4.86 -5.80 -0.74
N LEU A 93 -5.73 -4.91 -1.27
CA LEU A 93 -6.15 -4.96 -2.67
C LEU A 93 -4.93 -4.88 -3.62
N THR A 94 -3.96 -4.01 -3.34
CA THR A 94 -2.73 -3.93 -4.14
C THR A 94 -1.93 -5.23 -4.14
N ALA A 95 -2.01 -6.05 -3.09
CA ALA A 95 -1.36 -7.36 -3.08
C ALA A 95 -1.98 -8.30 -4.13
N GLU A 96 -3.30 -8.26 -4.35
CA GLU A 96 -3.96 -9.01 -5.43
C GLU A 96 -3.43 -8.56 -6.80
N PHE A 97 -3.35 -7.24 -7.04
CA PHE A 97 -2.76 -6.71 -8.27
C PHE A 97 -1.29 -7.13 -8.45
N LEU A 98 -0.52 -7.22 -7.36
CA LEU A 98 0.87 -7.66 -7.40
C LEU A 98 0.98 -9.14 -7.81
N LEU A 99 0.13 -10.00 -7.26
CA LEU A 99 0.05 -11.42 -7.61
C LEU A 99 -0.37 -11.62 -9.07
N GLU A 100 -1.26 -10.77 -9.59
CA GLU A 100 -1.69 -10.77 -11.00
C GLU A 100 -0.64 -10.17 -11.97
N GLY A 101 0.46 -9.61 -11.47
CA GLY A 101 1.45 -8.91 -12.30
C GLY A 101 0.91 -7.59 -12.88
N ARG A 102 -0.14 -7.03 -12.28
CA ARG A 102 -0.83 -5.79 -12.68
C ARG A 102 -0.46 -4.64 -11.77
N THR A 103 0.83 -4.43 -11.56
CA THR A 103 1.36 -3.30 -10.78
C THR A 103 2.40 -2.52 -11.58
N ARG A 104 2.48 -1.24 -11.28
CA ARG A 104 3.58 -0.37 -11.65
C ARG A 104 4.49 -0.19 -10.44
N THR A 105 5.78 -0.31 -10.69
CA THR A 105 6.83 -0.21 -9.66
C THR A 105 7.56 1.13 -9.76
N TYR A 106 7.81 1.75 -8.62
CA TYR A 106 8.56 3.00 -8.48
C TYR A 106 9.73 2.81 -7.52
N GLY A 107 10.85 3.48 -7.76
CA GLY A 107 12.08 3.37 -6.94
C GLY A 107 13.20 2.61 -7.63
N ASP A 108 14.19 2.19 -6.84
CA ASP A 108 15.41 1.54 -7.30
C ASP A 108 15.98 0.57 -6.26
N ALA A 109 17.05 -0.14 -6.62
CA ALA A 109 17.64 -1.17 -5.76
C ALA A 109 18.25 -0.63 -4.45
N HIS A 110 18.55 0.68 -4.38
CA HIS A 110 19.13 1.30 -3.19
C HIS A 110 18.04 1.85 -2.26
N GLY A 111 17.01 2.49 -2.83
CA GLY A 111 15.89 3.08 -2.09
C GLY A 111 14.73 2.12 -1.80
N GLY A 112 14.69 0.96 -2.46
CA GLY A 112 13.57 0.04 -2.41
C GLY A 112 12.51 0.35 -3.48
N TYR A 113 11.48 -0.47 -3.50
CA TYR A 113 10.43 -0.43 -4.52
C TYR A 113 9.04 -0.25 -3.90
N ILE A 114 8.30 0.71 -4.44
CA ILE A 114 6.89 0.94 -4.14
C ILE A 114 6.05 0.37 -5.29
N PHE A 115 5.09 -0.49 -4.96
CA PHE A 115 4.17 -1.09 -5.90
C PHE A 115 2.80 -0.41 -5.83
N VAL A 116 2.25 -0.07 -7.00
CA VAL A 116 0.96 0.60 -7.16
C VAL A 116 0.17 -0.18 -8.22
N PRO A 117 -1.15 -0.39 -8.07
CA PRO A 117 -1.94 -1.05 -9.11
C PRO A 117 -1.76 -0.40 -10.48
N ASP A 118 -1.72 -1.19 -11.55
CA ASP A 118 -1.84 -0.73 -12.92
C ASP A 118 -3.28 -1.01 -13.38
N ALA A 119 -4.11 0.02 -13.35
CA ALA A 119 -5.52 -0.07 -13.70
C ALA A 119 -5.78 -0.29 -15.20
N GLY A 120 -4.72 -0.43 -16.01
CA GLY A 120 -4.80 -0.34 -17.47
C GLY A 120 -4.63 1.12 -17.88
N SER A 121 -3.81 1.34 -18.91
CA SER A 121 -3.42 2.67 -19.38
C SER A 121 -4.62 3.44 -19.96
N TRP A 122 -4.57 4.78 -19.79
CA TRP A 122 -5.41 5.77 -20.47
C TRP A 122 -5.23 5.77 -21.97
#